data_AF-A0A1H0PVX5-F1
#
_entry.id   AF-A0A1H0PVX5-F1
#
_cell.length_a   1.000
_cell.length_b   1.000
_cell.length_c   1.000
_cell.angle_alpha   90.00
_cell.angle_beta   90.00
_cell.angle_gamma   90.00
#
_symmetry.space_group_name_H-M   'P 1'
#
loop_
_entity.id
_entity.type
_entity.pdbx_description
1 polymer ?
#
loop_
_entity_poly.entity_id
_entity_poly.type
_entity_poly.pdbx_seq_one_letter_code
_entity_poly.pdbx_strand_id
1 'polypeptide(L)'
;MLNRKLDLMILNSEKIENVDGTFAMGMFKKSNALTLTMKNSEINVLNVNNARNIIKDRTSLISNFRSYNLLTTAVNLSLFDNPNESFDEILDIYNKLKKQFFQSTYLVLVAHYLYTNKNKLPID
;
A
#
# COMPACT_ATOMS: atom_id res chain seq x y z
N MET A 1 -6.15 11.27 23.67
CA MET A 1 -5.81 10.25 22.65
C MET A 1 -6.71 10.34 21.42
N LEU A 2 -8.04 10.43 21.58
CA LEU A 2 -9.00 10.57 20.46
C LEU A 2 -8.78 11.85 19.64
N ASN A 3 -8.64 13.02 20.29
CA ASN A 3 -8.41 14.29 19.58
C ASN A 3 -7.18 14.23 18.67
N ARG A 4 -6.06 13.68 19.18
CA ARG A 4 -4.85 13.48 18.37
C ARG A 4 -5.07 12.60 17.13
N LYS A 5 -5.90 11.56 17.24
CA LYS A 5 -6.24 10.69 16.10
C LYS A 5 -7.16 11.40 15.11
N LEU A 6 -8.08 12.24 15.57
CA LEU A 6 -8.93 13.08 14.72
C LEU A 6 -8.08 14.09 13.96
N ASP A 7 -7.18 14.80 14.64
CA ASP A 7 -6.28 15.77 14.01
C ASP A 7 -5.40 15.10 12.94
N LEU A 8 -4.84 13.94 13.26
CA LEU A 8 -4.04 13.16 12.31
C LEU A 8 -4.87 12.63 11.14
N MET A 9 -6.13 12.25 11.36
CA MET A 9 -7.04 11.83 10.29
C MET A 9 -7.36 12.97 9.34
N ILE A 10 -7.64 14.17 9.87
CA ILE A 10 -7.89 15.38 9.07
C ILE A 10 -6.65 15.69 8.23
N LEU A 11 -5.48 15.79 8.87
CA LEU A 11 -4.22 16.08 8.20
C LEU A 11 -3.88 15.05 7.10
N ASN A 12 -4.02 13.76 7.38
CA ASN A 12 -3.78 12.71 6.39
C ASN A 12 -4.80 12.77 5.25
N SER A 13 -6.06 13.11 5.54
CA SER A 13 -7.13 13.21 4.55
C SER A 13 -6.97 14.40 3.61
N GLU A 14 -6.35 15.48 4.07
CA GLU A 14 -5.99 16.65 3.25
C GLU A 14 -4.75 16.37 2.41
N LYS A 15 -3.67 15.89 3.04
CA LYS A 15 -2.39 15.70 2.35
C LYS A 15 -2.44 14.62 1.28
N ILE A 16 -3.23 13.56 1.46
CA ILE A 16 -3.35 12.47 0.48
C ILE A 16 -3.97 12.91 -0.85
N GLU A 17 -4.64 14.07 -0.89
CA GLU A 17 -5.14 14.62 -2.14
C GLU A 17 -4.03 14.97 -3.13
N ASN A 18 -2.82 15.24 -2.61
CA ASN A 18 -1.63 15.59 -3.39
C ASN A 18 -0.85 14.37 -3.93
N VAL A 19 -1.35 13.15 -3.75
CA VAL A 19 -0.72 11.94 -4.34
C VAL A 19 -1.09 11.84 -5.82
N ASP A 20 -0.08 11.69 -6.67
CA ASP A 20 -0.23 11.81 -8.12
C ASP A 20 -1.20 10.77 -8.71
N GLY A 21 -1.97 11.15 -9.73
CA GLY A 21 -2.77 10.21 -10.53
C GLY A 21 -3.84 9.44 -9.73
N THR A 22 -4.35 10.02 -8.64
CA THR A 22 -5.39 9.41 -7.80
C THR A 22 -6.67 10.25 -7.70
N PHE A 23 -6.86 11.21 -8.63
CA PHE A 23 -7.99 12.16 -8.62
C PHE A 23 -9.37 11.47 -8.49
N ALA A 24 -9.60 10.37 -9.21
CA ALA A 24 -10.87 9.63 -9.17
C ALA A 24 -11.00 8.64 -7.99
N MET A 25 -10.03 8.57 -7.08
CA MET A 25 -9.93 7.53 -6.04
C MET A 25 -10.42 8.00 -4.66
N GLY A 26 -11.44 8.88 -4.61
CA GLY A 26 -11.87 9.57 -3.38
C GLY A 26 -12.08 8.66 -2.16
N MET A 27 -12.83 7.56 -2.31
CA MET A 27 -13.05 6.60 -1.20
C MET A 27 -11.73 5.93 -0.77
N PHE A 28 -10.92 5.47 -1.73
CA PHE A 28 -9.63 4.84 -1.44
C PHE A 28 -8.64 5.78 -0.75
N LYS A 29 -8.65 7.08 -1.10
CA LYS A 29 -7.86 8.10 -0.41
C LYS A 29 -8.25 8.17 1.08
N LYS A 30 -9.54 8.25 1.39
CA LYS A 30 -9.98 8.32 2.80
C LYS A 30 -9.68 7.02 3.55
N SER A 31 -9.81 5.85 2.92
CA SER A 31 -9.40 4.57 3.51
C SER A 31 -7.90 4.52 3.82
N ASN A 32 -7.06 5.05 2.93
CA ASN A 32 -5.61 5.08 3.13
C ASN A 32 -5.18 6.12 4.18
N ALA A 33 -5.84 7.29 4.22
CA ALA A 33 -5.65 8.26 5.29
C ALA A 33 -5.99 7.67 6.67
N LEU A 34 -7.07 6.89 6.75
CA LEU A 34 -7.43 6.16 7.97
C LEU A 34 -6.36 5.11 8.33
N THR A 35 -5.86 4.35 7.36
CA THR A 35 -4.81 3.33 7.59
C THR A 35 -3.56 3.93 8.21
N LEU A 36 -3.07 5.06 7.66
CA LEU A 36 -1.94 5.81 8.19
C LEU A 36 -2.21 6.33 9.61
N THR A 37 -3.40 6.89 9.81
CA THR A 37 -3.83 7.39 11.12
C THR A 37 -3.85 6.28 12.16
N MET A 38 -4.36 5.09 11.83
CA MET A 38 -4.37 3.94 12.74
C MET A 38 -2.96 3.50 13.11
N LYS A 39 -2.01 3.57 12.16
CA LYS A 39 -0.58 3.33 12.37
C LYS A 39 0.16 4.47 13.09
N ASN A 40 -0.52 5.55 13.51
CA ASN A 40 0.08 6.77 14.07
C ASN A 40 1.12 7.41 13.13
N SER A 41 0.95 7.25 11.82
CA SER A 41 1.81 7.84 10.81
C SER A 41 1.14 9.02 10.14
N GLU A 42 1.90 10.08 9.97
CA GLU A 42 1.59 11.14 9.03
C GLU A 42 1.97 10.70 7.61
N ILE A 43 1.17 11.09 6.62
CA ILE A 43 1.50 10.83 5.22
C ILE A 43 2.70 11.68 4.78
N ASN A 44 3.68 11.00 4.19
CA ASN A 44 4.70 11.64 3.37
C ASN A 44 4.38 11.40 1.89
N VAL A 45 3.86 12.43 1.22
CA VAL A 45 3.42 12.36 -0.18
C VAL A 45 4.58 11.98 -1.12
N LEU A 46 5.79 12.48 -0.86
CA LEU A 46 6.97 12.15 -1.66
C LEU A 46 7.30 10.67 -1.57
N ASN A 47 7.29 10.11 -0.35
CA ASN A 47 7.54 8.68 -0.16
C ASN A 47 6.46 7.81 -0.82
N VAL A 48 5.20 8.22 -0.76
CA VAL A 48 4.10 7.52 -1.46
C VAL A 48 4.30 7.58 -2.98
N ASN A 49 4.65 8.73 -3.55
CA ASN A 49 4.92 8.85 -4.97
C ASN A 49 6.14 8.03 -5.41
N ASN A 50 7.20 7.99 -4.60
CA ASN A 50 8.36 7.11 -4.83
C ASN A 50 7.94 5.64 -4.82
N ALA A 51 7.12 5.21 -3.85
CA ALA A 51 6.58 3.86 -3.80
C ALA A 51 5.72 3.52 -5.02
N ARG A 52 4.91 4.47 -5.53
CA ARG A 52 4.16 4.30 -6.77
C ARG A 52 5.07 4.04 -7.97
N ASN A 53 6.20 4.74 -8.04
CA ASN A 53 7.18 4.54 -9.11
C ASN A 53 7.84 3.16 -8.99
N ILE A 54 8.27 2.74 -7.80
CA ILE A 54 8.79 1.37 -7.56
C ILE A 54 7.81 0.30 -8.05
N ILE A 55 6.53 0.42 -7.67
CA ILE A 55 5.48 -0.52 -8.09
C ILE A 55 5.33 -0.52 -9.61
N LYS A 56 5.32 0.66 -10.23
CA LYS A 56 5.25 0.77 -11.68
C LYS A 56 6.49 0.10 -12.28
N ASP A 57 7.70 0.54 -11.99
CA ASP A 57 8.92 0.07 -12.68
C ASP A 57 9.09 -1.46 -12.66
N ARG A 58 8.53 -2.13 -11.64
CA ARG A 58 8.65 -3.59 -11.44
C ARG A 58 7.44 -4.41 -11.85
N THR A 59 6.37 -3.80 -12.35
CA THR A 59 5.16 -4.52 -12.77
C THR A 59 4.70 -4.14 -14.17
N SER A 60 3.92 -5.00 -14.83
CA SER A 60 3.33 -4.71 -16.14
C SER A 60 2.09 -3.82 -16.03
N LEU A 61 1.69 -3.14 -17.12
CA LEU A 61 0.52 -2.21 -17.15
C LEU A 61 -0.79 -2.86 -16.71
N ILE A 62 -0.95 -4.15 -16.99
CA ILE A 62 -2.14 -4.95 -16.64
C ILE A 62 -2.02 -5.66 -15.28
N SER A 63 -0.97 -5.37 -14.51
CA SER A 63 -0.77 -5.98 -13.19
C SER A 63 -1.90 -5.60 -12.23
N ASN A 64 -2.30 -6.54 -11.37
CA ASN A 64 -3.25 -6.28 -10.29
C ASN A 64 -2.77 -5.20 -9.32
N PHE A 65 -1.47 -4.86 -9.32
CA PHE A 65 -0.89 -3.78 -8.54
C PHE A 65 -1.10 -2.38 -9.12
N ARG A 66 -1.37 -2.21 -10.43
CA ARG A 66 -1.37 -0.88 -11.09
C ARG A 66 -2.73 -0.19 -11.17
N SER A 67 -3.82 -0.94 -10.97
CA SER A 67 -5.20 -0.40 -10.95
C SER A 67 -5.59 0.04 -9.52
N TYR A 68 -6.75 -0.40 -9.02
CA TYR A 68 -7.28 -0.03 -7.70
C TYR A 68 -6.33 -0.30 -6.52
N ASN A 69 -5.41 -1.25 -6.65
CA ASN A 69 -4.46 -1.56 -5.59
C ASN A 69 -3.24 -0.63 -5.54
N LEU A 70 -3.01 0.22 -6.55
CA LEU A 70 -1.77 1.00 -6.65
C LEU A 70 -1.59 1.95 -5.47
N LEU A 71 -2.62 2.75 -5.18
CA LEU A 71 -2.57 3.72 -4.08
C LEU A 71 -2.35 3.00 -2.74
N THR A 72 -3.15 1.97 -2.46
CA THR A 72 -3.06 1.24 -1.19
C THR A 72 -1.73 0.53 -1.02
N THR A 73 -1.21 -0.08 -2.10
CA THR A 73 0.11 -0.71 -2.10
C THR A 73 1.20 0.34 -1.85
N ALA A 74 1.14 1.49 -2.52
CA ALA A 74 2.14 2.54 -2.37
C ALA A 74 2.13 3.16 -0.96
N VAL A 75 0.95 3.37 -0.37
CA VAL A 75 0.81 3.88 1.00
C VAL A 75 1.36 2.90 2.03
N ASN A 76 1.10 1.61 1.87
CA ASN A 76 1.69 0.62 2.78
C ASN A 76 3.20 0.50 2.59
N LEU A 77 3.66 0.53 1.33
CA LEU A 77 5.07 0.39 0.99
C LEU A 77 5.90 1.58 1.47
N SER A 78 5.34 2.80 1.46
CA SER A 78 6.02 4.01 1.92
C SER A 78 6.28 4.07 3.43
N LEU A 79 5.73 3.11 4.19
CA LEU A 79 5.94 2.96 5.62
C LEU A 79 7.07 2.00 5.97
N PHE A 80 7.65 1.30 5.00
CA PHE A 80 8.80 0.44 5.22
C PHE A 80 10.10 1.21 5.01
N ASP A 81 11.11 0.90 5.82
CA ASP A 81 12.43 1.54 5.73
C ASP A 81 13.11 1.25 4.37
N ASN A 82 12.94 0.02 3.85
CA ASN A 82 13.49 -0.43 2.57
C ASN A 82 12.36 -0.79 1.58
N PRO A 83 11.72 0.20 0.93
CA PRO A 83 10.55 -0.03 0.09
C PRO A 83 10.86 -0.83 -1.18
N ASN A 84 12.09 -0.74 -1.69
CA ASN A 84 12.54 -1.58 -2.82
C ASN A 84 12.54 -3.06 -2.43
N GLU A 85 13.32 -3.46 -1.43
CA GLU A 85 13.39 -4.86 -0.99
C GLU A 85 12.03 -5.37 -0.54
N SER A 86 11.28 -4.55 0.21
CA SER A 86 9.93 -4.89 0.67
C SER A 86 9.00 -5.22 -0.50
N PHE A 87 9.05 -4.45 -1.59
CA PHE A 87 8.19 -4.70 -2.74
C PHE A 87 8.60 -5.97 -3.50
N ASP A 88 9.89 -6.27 -3.60
CA ASP A 88 10.37 -7.51 -4.24
C ASP A 88 9.84 -8.74 -3.51
N GLU A 89 9.88 -8.73 -2.17
CA GLU A 89 9.31 -9.81 -1.37
C GLU A 89 7.79 -9.91 -1.50
N ILE A 90 7.07 -8.78 -1.46
CA ILE A 90 5.61 -8.76 -1.68
C ILE A 90 5.26 -9.33 -3.06
N LEU A 91 6.05 -8.99 -4.08
CA LEU A 91 5.85 -9.47 -5.44
C LEU A 91 6.14 -10.98 -5.56
N ASP A 92 7.17 -11.49 -4.88
CA ASP A 92 7.45 -12.93 -4.81
C ASP A 92 6.31 -13.70 -4.15
N ILE A 93 5.81 -13.24 -2.99
CA ILE A 93 4.65 -13.83 -2.30
C ILE A 93 3.43 -13.82 -3.22
N TYR A 94 3.14 -12.67 -3.86
CA TYR A 94 2.03 -12.55 -4.81
C TYR A 94 2.17 -13.55 -5.97
N ASN A 95 3.36 -13.71 -6.55
CA ASN A 95 3.59 -14.63 -7.66
C ASN A 95 3.40 -16.10 -7.25
N LYS A 96 3.83 -16.48 -6.04
CA LYS A 96 3.57 -17.81 -5.47
C LYS A 96 2.07 -18.05 -5.32
N LEU A 97 1.33 -17.10 -4.76
CA LEU A 97 -0.12 -17.19 -4.62
C LEU A 97 -0.83 -17.27 -5.97
N LYS A 98 -0.41 -16.46 -6.95
CA LYS A 98 -1.01 -16.41 -8.29
C LYS A 98 -0.92 -17.74 -9.03
N LYS A 99 0.11 -18.56 -8.77
CA LYS A 99 0.20 -19.92 -9.35
C LYS A 99 -0.95 -20.83 -8.89
N GLN A 100 -1.47 -20.64 -7.68
CA GLN A 100 -2.55 -21.44 -7.12
C GLN A 100 -3.94 -20.80 -7.32
N PHE A 101 -4.00 -19.47 -7.33
CA PHE A 101 -5.26 -18.71 -7.27
C PHE A 101 -5.40 -17.71 -8.43
N PHE A 102 -4.92 -18.09 -9.63
CA PHE A 102 -4.65 -17.24 -10.80
C PHE A 102 -5.64 -16.10 -11.12
N GLN A 103 -6.93 -16.24 -10.79
CA GLN A 103 -7.98 -15.25 -11.10
C GLN A 103 -8.41 -14.38 -9.91
N SER A 104 -7.88 -14.59 -8.71
CA SER A 104 -8.30 -13.83 -7.54
C SER A 104 -7.77 -12.40 -7.56
N THR A 105 -8.68 -11.43 -7.44
CA THR A 105 -8.35 -10.00 -7.33
C THR A 105 -7.80 -9.63 -5.94
N TYR A 106 -7.96 -10.51 -4.95
CA TYR A 106 -7.57 -10.29 -3.56
C TYR A 106 -6.11 -10.65 -3.26
N LEU A 107 -5.38 -11.21 -4.22
CA LEU A 107 -4.00 -11.70 -3.99
C LEU A 107 -3.03 -10.61 -3.55
N VAL A 108 -3.22 -9.37 -4.02
CA VAL A 108 -2.38 -8.23 -3.59
C VAL A 108 -2.56 -7.98 -2.10
N LEU A 109 -3.80 -8.01 -1.59
CA LEU A 109 -4.10 -7.84 -0.18
C LEU A 109 -3.46 -8.96 0.66
N VAL A 110 -3.60 -10.21 0.23
CA VAL A 110 -3.04 -11.37 0.95
C VAL A 110 -1.51 -11.30 0.97
N ALA A 111 -0.87 -10.93 -0.14
CA ALA A 111 0.58 -10.78 -0.20
C ALA A 111 1.10 -9.71 0.78
N HIS A 112 0.44 -8.55 0.84
CA HIS A 112 0.76 -7.51 1.84
C HIS A 112 0.59 -8.01 3.28
N TYR A 113 -0.50 -8.73 3.55
CA TYR A 113 -0.77 -9.25 4.89
C TYR A 113 0.29 -10.25 5.34
N LEU A 114 0.66 -11.19 4.47
CA LEU A 114 1.71 -12.17 4.75
C LEU A 114 3.06 -11.49 4.95
N TYR A 115 3.45 -10.57 4.08
CA TYR A 115 4.70 -9.82 4.23
C TYR A 115 4.76 -9.04 5.56
N THR A 116 3.70 -8.31 5.90
CA THR A 116 3.64 -7.49 7.13
C THR A 116 3.71 -8.35 8.40
N ASN A 117 3.29 -9.61 8.33
CA ASN A 117 3.23 -10.53 9.46
C ASN A 117 4.27 -11.66 9.37
N LYS A 118 5.24 -11.59 8.45
CA LYS A 118 6.24 -12.67 8.23
C LYS A 118 7.06 -13.05 9.46
N ASN A 119 7.23 -12.13 10.41
CA ASN A 119 7.93 -12.39 11.67
C ASN A 119 7.02 -12.98 12.77
N LYS A 120 5.71 -13.03 12.54
CA LYS A 120 4.69 -13.51 13.50
C LYS A 120 4.00 -14.78 13.03
N LEU A 121 4.10 -15.09 11.76
CA LEU A 121 3.56 -16.27 11.11
C LEU A 121 4.74 -17.11 10.67
N PRO A 122 4.81 -18.41 10.98
CA PRO A 122 5.73 -19.31 10.28
C PRO A 122 5.24 -19.39 8.84
N ILE A 123 5.94 -18.72 7.92
CA ILE A 123 5.67 -18.77 6.49
C ILE A 123 6.80 -19.58 5.85
N ASP A 124 6.84 -20.88 6.20
CA ASP A 124 7.70 -21.88 5.58
C ASP A 124 6.82 -22.86 4.77
#